data_AF-C0IXW8-F1
#
_entry.id   AF-C0IXW8-F1
#
_cell.length_a   1.000
_cell.length_b   1.000
_cell.length_c   1.000
_cell.angle_alpha   90.00
_cell.angle_beta   90.00
_cell.angle_gamma   90.00
#
_symmetry.space_group_name_H-M   'P 1'
#
loop_
_entity.id
_entity.type
_entity.pdbx_description
1 polymer ?
#
loop_
_entity_poly.entity_id
_entity_poly.type
_entity_poly.pdbx_seq_one_letter_code
_entity_poly.pdbx_strand_id
1 'polypeptide(L)' 'PGEMKVLVSKEKNKDGKYDLIATVDKLELKGTFDKNNGSGLLKAVKDDKSKVKLTISDDLRKTTFEVFKEDGKTLE' A
#
# COMPACT_ATOMS: atom_id res chain seq x y z
N PRO A 1 11.34 14.91 1.18
CA PRO A 1 10.34 13.86 1.50
C PRO A 1 10.02 13.08 0.23
N GLY A 2 10.60 11.88 0.10
CA GLY A 2 10.72 11.13 -1.16
C GLY A 2 9.40 10.95 -1.89
N GLU A 3 9.43 11.11 -3.21
CA GLU A 3 8.30 11.17 -4.15
C GLU A 3 7.53 9.84 -4.25
N MET A 4 6.82 9.47 -3.20
CA MET A 4 5.94 8.32 -3.18
C MET A 4 4.64 8.67 -3.92
N LYS A 5 4.43 8.11 -5.12
CA LYS A 5 3.19 8.30 -5.88
C LYS A 5 2.24 7.14 -5.60
N VAL A 6 1.02 7.48 -5.22
CA VAL A 6 -0.10 6.55 -5.05
C VAL A 6 -1.12 6.85 -6.15
N LEU A 7 -1.43 5.84 -6.95
CA LEU A 7 -2.46 5.85 -7.96
C LEU A 7 -3.72 5.23 -7.37
N VAL A 8 -4.85 5.90 -7.58
CA VAL A 8 -6.16 5.46 -7.12
C VAL A 8 -7.02 5.19 -8.35
N SER A 9 -7.69 4.05 -8.39
CA SER A 9 -8.68 3.76 -9.44
C SER A 9 -9.75 4.85 -9.49
N LYS A 10 -10.17 5.24 -10.68
CA LYS A 10 -11.26 6.22 -10.86
C LYS A 10 -12.60 5.66 -10.39
N GLU A 11 -12.80 4.36 -10.59
CA GLU A 11 -14.03 3.65 -10.28
C GLU A 11 -13.78 2.62 -9.18
N LYS A 12 -14.88 2.20 -8.54
CA LYS A 12 -14.86 1.13 -7.56
C LYS A 12 -14.78 -0.21 -8.28
N ASN A 13 -14.02 -1.13 -7.72
CA ASN A 13 -13.98 -2.52 -8.12
C ASN A 13 -15.30 -3.25 -7.74
N LYS A 14 -15.37 -4.55 -8.05
CA LYS A 14 -16.55 -5.39 -7.79
C LYS A 14 -16.95 -5.47 -6.31
N ASP A 15 -16.00 -5.20 -5.40
CA ASP A 15 -16.21 -5.14 -3.96
C ASP A 15 -16.71 -3.76 -3.48
N GLY A 16 -16.89 -2.80 -4.39
CA GLY A 16 -17.29 -1.43 -4.04
C GLY A 16 -16.15 -0.59 -3.45
N LYS A 17 -14.89 -1.01 -3.64
CA LYS A 17 -13.67 -0.34 -3.13
C LYS A 17 -12.83 0.20 -4.27
N TYR A 18 -12.03 1.24 -4.03
CA TYR A 18 -11.05 1.76 -4.97
C TYR A 18 -9.77 0.94 -4.87
N ASP A 19 -9.22 0.51 -6.00
CA ASP A 19 -7.90 -0.09 -6.03
C ASP A 19 -6.82 1.00 -5.89
N LEU A 20 -5.79 0.68 -5.12
CA LEU A 20 -4.67 1.56 -4.82
C LEU A 20 -3.39 0.88 -5.30
N ILE A 21 -2.56 1.61 -6.03
CA ILE A 21 -1.26 1.15 -6.48
C ILE A 21 -0.23 2.20 -6.08
N ALA A 22 0.82 1.80 -5.39
CA ALA A 22 1.95 2.68 -5.09
C ALA A 22 3.24 2.04 -5.56
N THR A 23 4.17 2.86 -6.07
CA THR A 23 5.50 2.39 -6.45
C THR A 23 6.52 2.96 -5.48
N VAL A 24 7.29 2.07 -4.83
CA VAL A 24 8.29 2.43 -3.83
C VAL A 24 9.56 1.68 -4.15
N ASP A 25 10.63 2.38 -4.49
CA ASP A 25 11.92 1.74 -4.79
C ASP A 25 11.80 0.60 -5.83
N LYS A 26 11.00 0.85 -6.89
CA LYS A 26 10.65 -0.12 -7.95
C LYS A 26 9.76 -1.31 -7.50
N LEU A 27 9.31 -1.32 -6.24
CA LEU A 27 8.33 -2.27 -5.74
C LEU A 27 6.91 -1.72 -5.92
N GLU A 28 6.06 -2.47 -6.62
CA GLU A 28 4.64 -2.13 -6.79
C GLU A 28 3.81 -2.71 -5.64
N LEU A 29 3.28 -1.85 -4.79
CA LEU A 29 2.34 -2.20 -3.73
C LEU A 29 0.91 -2.05 -4.23
N LYS A 30 0.06 -3.03 -3.90
CA LYS A 30 -1.36 -3.06 -4.27
C LYS A 30 -2.23 -3.12 -3.04
N GLY A 31 -3.35 -2.42 -3.08
CA GLY A 31 -4.33 -2.38 -2.00
C GLY A 31 -5.72 -2.08 -2.53
N THR A 32 -6.71 -2.21 -1.66
CA THR A 32 -8.08 -1.76 -1.94
C THR A 32 -8.57 -0.95 -0.75
N PHE A 33 -9.37 0.09 -1.01
CA PHE A 33 -9.86 0.96 0.06
C PHE A 33 -11.22 1.56 -0.25
N ASP A 34 -11.97 1.88 0.80
CA ASP A 34 -13.34 2.37 0.68
C ASP A 34 -13.43 3.81 0.16
N LYS A 35 -12.38 4.62 0.39
CA LYS A 35 -12.30 6.03 -0.02
C LYS A 35 -11.38 6.22 -1.23
N ASN A 36 -11.68 7.24 -2.03
CA ASN A 36 -10.87 7.63 -3.20
C ASN A 36 -9.79 8.68 -2.90
N ASN A 37 -9.55 9.01 -1.63
CA ASN A 37 -8.58 10.03 -1.22
C ASN A 37 -7.13 9.50 -1.23
N GLY A 38 -6.92 8.21 -1.55
CA GLY A 38 -5.61 7.56 -1.54
C GLY A 38 -5.17 7.06 -0.16
N SER A 39 -6.00 7.19 0.88
CA SER A 39 -5.77 6.50 2.15
C SER A 39 -6.03 5.01 1.99
N GLY A 40 -5.39 4.20 2.84
CA GLY A 40 -5.61 2.77 2.85
C GLY A 40 -4.38 1.93 3.08
N LEU A 41 -4.54 0.63 2.82
CA LEU A 41 -3.53 -0.37 3.09
C LEU A 41 -3.04 -1.00 1.79
N LEU A 42 -1.77 -0.81 1.48
CA LEU A 42 -1.12 -1.44 0.34
C LEU A 42 -0.15 -2.50 0.84
N LYS A 43 -0.08 -3.62 0.12
CA LYS A 43 0.83 -4.72 0.41
C LYS A 43 1.63 -5.07 -0.83
N ALA A 44 2.85 -5.56 -0.61
CA ALA A 44 3.69 -6.16 -1.64
C ALA A 44 4.47 -7.33 -1.07
N VAL A 45 4.96 -8.18 -1.95
CA VAL A 45 5.93 -9.24 -1.63
C VAL A 45 7.16 -8.96 -2.47
N LYS A 46 8.32 -8.86 -1.82
CA LYS A 46 9.61 -8.72 -2.51
C LYS A 46 10.06 -10.07 -3.09
N ASP A 47 11.05 -10.05 -3.97
CA ASP A 47 11.71 -11.27 -4.47
C ASP A 47 12.36 -12.10 -3.36
N ASP A 48 12.86 -11.44 -2.32
CA ASP A 48 13.36 -12.07 -1.09
C ASP A 48 12.23 -12.70 -0.23
N LYS A 49 10.99 -12.69 -0.74
CA LYS A 49 9.75 -13.15 -0.10
C LYS A 49 9.38 -12.40 1.19
N SER A 50 10.16 -11.39 1.58
CA SER A 50 9.77 -10.42 2.60
C SER A 50 8.52 -9.65 2.14
N LYS A 51 7.60 -9.42 3.08
CA LYS A 51 6.30 -8.80 2.84
C LYS A 51 6.34 -7.35 3.26
N VAL A 52 5.94 -6.46 2.39
CA VAL A 52 5.89 -5.03 2.66
C VAL A 52 4.46 -4.62 2.86
N LYS A 53 4.23 -3.73 3.82
CA LYS A 53 2.93 -3.18 4.15
C LYS A 53 3.05 -1.67 4.29
N LEU A 54 2.28 -0.95 3.51
CA LEU A 54 2.18 0.50 3.57
C LEU A 54 0.78 0.86 4.03
N THR A 55 0.70 1.51 5.18
CA THR A 55 -0.56 2.03 5.74
C THR A 55 -0.58 3.53 5.59
N ILE A 56 -1.54 4.06 4.84
CA ILE A 56 -1.78 5.47 4.64
C ILE A 56 -2.99 5.83 5.50
N SER A 57 -2.78 6.72 6.47
CA SER A 57 -3.84 7.15 7.38
C SER A 57 -4.93 7.90 6.62
N ASP A 58 -6.16 7.86 7.16
CA ASP A 58 -7.32 8.46 6.51
C ASP A 58 -7.19 9.95 6.22
N ASP A 59 -6.54 10.67 7.14
CA ASP A 59 -6.28 12.11 7.06
C ASP A 59 -5.00 12.43 6.25
N LEU A 60 -4.38 11.42 5.61
CA LEU A 60 -3.20 11.51 4.73
C LEU A 60 -1.93 12.12 5.36
N ARG A 61 -1.99 12.59 6.61
CA ARG A 61 -0.84 13.19 7.32
C ARG A 61 0.20 12.17 7.77
N LYS A 62 -0.17 10.89 7.86
CA LYS A 62 0.72 9.84 8.35
C LYS A 62 0.70 8.62 7.43
N THR A 63 1.89 8.26 6.98
CA THR A 63 2.17 7.01 6.28
C THR A 63 3.07 6.15 7.14
N THR A 64 2.75 4.87 7.26
CA THR A 64 3.54 3.88 7.98
C THR A 64 3.98 2.82 6.99
N PHE A 65 5.29 2.68 6.81
CA PHE A 65 5.87 1.65 5.96
C PHE A 65 6.52 0.60 6.85
N GLU A 66 6.03 -0.64 6.78
CA GLU A 66 6.47 -1.78 7.58
C GLU A 66 6.99 -2.86 6.63
N VAL A 67 8.20 -3.37 6.87
CA VAL A 67 8.75 -4.53 6.17
C VAL A 67 8.72 -5.71 7.13
N PHE A 68 8.10 -6.79 6.69
CA PHE A 68 8.01 -8.05 7.40
C PHE A 68 8.89 -9.09 6.70
N LYS A 69 9.43 -10.02 7.48
CA LYS A 69 10.08 -11.24 6.97
C LYS A 69 9.07 -12.13 6.23
N GLU A 70 9.54 -13.21 5.62
CA GLU A 70 8.72 -14.24 4.94
C GLU A 70 7.45 -14.63 5.70
N ASP A 71 7.54 -14.78 7.02
CA ASP A 71 6.42 -15.18 7.88
C ASP A 71 5.28 -14.15 7.90
N GLY A 72 5.56 -12.89 7.53
CA GLY A 72 4.57 -11.80 7.49
C GLY A 72 4.16 -11.29 8.87
N LYS A 73 4.83 -11.75 9.93
CA LYS A 73 4.59 -11.35 11.32
C LYS A 73 5.78 -10.64 11.95
N THR A 74 7.00 -11.10 11.64
CA THR A 74 8.23 -10.51 12.18
C THR A 74 8.61 -9.30 11.36
N LEU A 75 8.74 -8.14 12.01
CA LEU A 75 9.31 -6.94 11.41
C LEU A 75 10.82 -7.13 11.22
N GLU A 76 11.34 -6.69 10.09
CA GLU A 76 12.78 -6.70 9.78
C GLU A 76 13.52 -5.51 10.41
#